data_AF-A0A7V6YXU2-F1
#
_entry.id   AF-A0A7V6YXU2-F1
#
_cell.length_a   1.000
_cell.length_b   1.000
_cell.length_c   1.000
_cell.angle_alpha   90.00
_cell.angle_beta   90.00
_cell.angle_gamma   90.00
#
_symmetry.space_group_name_H-M   'P 1'
#
loop_
_entity.id
_entity.type
_entity.pdbx_description
1 polymer ?
#
loop_
_entity_poly.entity_id
_entity_poly.type
_entity_poly.pdbx_seq_one_letter_code
_entity_poly.pdbx_strand_id
1 'polypeptide(L)'
;MGLPTEPVTLSVEQIEELNRRVSALRHDVNNNLTLIIAALELIRHKPELAERMIPTVTEQPMKISQALNAFSAEFENLFGITRDK
;
A
#
# COMPACT_ATOMS: atom_id res chain seq x y z
N MET A 1 -5.62 -1.56 21.65
CA MET A 1 -6.39 -1.17 20.45
C MET A 1 -7.80 -0.86 20.89
N GLY A 2 -8.22 0.40 20.81
CA GLY A 2 -9.61 0.80 20.97
C GLY A 2 -10.36 0.57 19.66
N LEU A 3 -11.36 -0.31 19.69
CA LEU A 3 -12.30 -0.49 18.59
C LEU A 3 -13.60 0.27 18.90
N PRO A 4 -14.36 0.70 17.89
CA PRO A 4 -15.67 1.30 18.11
C PRO A 4 -16.59 0.33 18.84
N THR A 5 -17.24 0.80 19.89
CA THR A 5 -18.23 0.03 20.66
C THR A 5 -19.66 0.25 20.16
N GLU A 6 -19.85 1.19 19.26
CA GLU A 6 -21.13 1.56 18.66
C GLU A 6 -21.00 1.60 17.12
N PRO A 7 -22.11 1.48 16.38
CA PRO A 7 -22.09 1.60 14.92
C PRO A 7 -21.49 2.93 14.46
N VAL A 8 -20.51 2.85 13.55
CA VAL A 8 -19.93 4.03 12.90
C VAL A 8 -20.73 4.33 11.64
N THR A 9 -21.42 5.47 11.62
CA THR A 9 -22.14 5.95 10.43
C THR A 9 -21.21 6.83 9.60
N LEU A 10 -21.02 6.48 8.34
CA LEU A 10 -20.28 7.29 7.37
C LEU A 10 -21.25 8.03 6.44
N SER A 11 -20.93 9.29 6.14
CA SER A 11 -21.57 10.05 5.07
C SER A 11 -21.22 9.47 3.69
N VAL A 12 -22.02 9.82 2.69
CA VAL A 12 -21.78 9.40 1.30
C VAL A 12 -20.42 9.89 0.82
N GLU A 13 -20.04 11.11 1.18
CA GLU A 13 -18.76 11.73 0.85
C GLU A 13 -17.58 10.98 1.49
N GLN A 14 -17.74 10.52 2.74
CA GLN A 14 -16.73 9.70 3.42
C GLN A 14 -16.58 8.31 2.77
N ILE A 15 -17.67 7.70 2.31
CA ILE A 15 -17.63 6.41 1.59
C ILE A 15 -16.95 6.58 0.24
N GLU A 16 -17.26 7.65 -0.49
CA GLU A 16 -16.63 7.95 -1.76
C GLU A 16 -15.12 8.17 -1.61
N GLU A 17 -14.72 8.93 -0.59
CA GLU A 17 -13.32 9.17 -0.28
C GLU A 17 -12.58 7.88 0.11
N LEU A 18 -13.20 7.03 0.93
CA LEU A 18 -12.64 5.72 1.28
C LEU A 18 -12.44 4.86 0.02
N ASN A 19 -13.41 4.84 -0.90
CA ASN A 19 -13.30 4.09 -2.14
C ASN A 19 -12.17 4.60 -3.06
N ARG A 20 -12.01 5.93 -3.16
CA ARG A 20 -10.89 6.55 -3.88
C ARG A 20 -9.55 6.13 -3.28
N ARG A 21 -9.40 6.16 -1.96
CA ARG A 21 -8.17 5.76 -1.26
C ARG A 21 -7.84 4.28 -1.44
N VAL A 22 -8.84 3.39 -1.36
CA VAL A 22 -8.66 1.96 -1.64
C VAL A 22 -8.23 1.74 -3.09
N SER A 23 -8.77 2.51 -4.03
CA SER A 23 -8.39 2.41 -5.45
C SER A 23 -6.95 2.90 -5.69
N ALA A 24 -6.56 4.02 -5.06
CA ALA A 24 -5.19 4.52 -5.11
C ALA A 24 -4.19 3.53 -4.51
N LEU A 25 -4.49 2.96 -3.32
CA LEU A 25 -3.64 1.94 -2.70
C LEU A 25 -3.46 0.73 -3.61
N ARG A 26 -4.55 0.20 -4.18
CA ARG A 26 -4.48 -0.94 -5.10
C ARG A 26 -3.62 -0.64 -6.32
N HIS A 27 -3.77 0.55 -6.89
CA HIS A 27 -2.95 1.00 -8.02
C HIS A 27 -1.47 1.04 -7.64
N ASP A 28 -1.13 1.67 -6.51
CA ASP A 28 0.26 1.83 -6.07
C ASP A 28 0.90 0.48 -5.77
N VAL A 29 0.21 -0.40 -5.04
CA VAL A 29 0.70 -1.76 -4.75
C VAL A 29 0.94 -2.53 -6.04
N ASN A 30 -0.03 -2.54 -6.96
CA ASN A 30 0.11 -3.24 -8.23
C ASN A 30 1.28 -2.70 -9.07
N ASN A 31 1.45 -1.38 -9.14
CA ASN A 31 2.54 -0.76 -9.88
C ASN A 31 3.92 -1.17 -9.32
N ASN A 32 4.09 -1.12 -8.00
CA ASN A 32 5.35 -1.55 -7.35
C ASN A 32 5.61 -3.06 -7.60
N LEU A 33 4.59 -3.90 -7.52
CA LEU A 33 4.71 -5.34 -7.83
C LEU A 33 5.10 -5.59 -9.29
N THR A 34 4.50 -4.87 -10.24
CA THR A 34 4.86 -4.96 -11.65
C THR A 34 6.33 -4.59 -11.88
N LEU A 35 6.85 -3.55 -11.21
CA LEU A 35 8.26 -3.17 -11.30
C LEU A 35 9.19 -4.26 -10.77
N ILE A 36 8.84 -4.89 -9.65
CA ILE A 36 9.61 -6.01 -9.08
C ILE A 36 9.64 -7.19 -10.07
N ILE A 37 8.47 -7.59 -10.58
CA ILE A 37 8.34 -8.72 -11.52
C ILE A 37 9.17 -8.45 -12.78
N ALA A 38 9.04 -7.26 -13.37
CA ALA A 38 9.80 -6.89 -14.56
C ALA A 38 11.32 -6.89 -14.31
N ALA A 39 11.77 -6.37 -13.17
CA ALA A 39 13.18 -6.41 -12.78
C ALA A 39 13.70 -7.85 -12.66
N LEU A 40 12.94 -8.73 -12.00
CA LEU A 40 13.30 -10.14 -11.83
C LEU A 40 13.32 -10.90 -13.18
N GLU A 41 12.36 -10.63 -14.07
CA GLU A 41 12.35 -11.20 -15.41
C GLU A 41 13.56 -10.76 -16.23
N LEU A 42 13.92 -9.47 -16.17
CA LEU A 42 15.12 -8.95 -16.84
C LEU A 42 16.39 -9.61 -16.30
N ILE A 43 16.53 -9.76 -14.98
CA ILE A 43 17.68 -10.44 -14.36
C ILE A 43 17.75 -11.91 -14.83
N ARG A 44 16.60 -12.60 -14.89
CA ARG A 44 16.53 -13.99 -15.33
C ARG A 44 17.00 -14.15 -16.78
N HIS A 45 16.69 -13.20 -17.65
CA HIS A 45 17.07 -13.25 -19.07
C HIS A 45 18.45 -12.63 -19.35
N LYS A 46 18.92 -11.71 -18.51
CA LYS A 46 20.16 -10.95 -18.63
C LYS A 46 20.81 -10.76 -17.25
N PRO A 47 21.50 -11.80 -16.72
CA PRO A 47 22.08 -11.76 -15.38
C PRO A 47 23.07 -10.61 -15.16
N GLU A 48 23.72 -10.11 -16.21
CA GLU A 48 24.62 -8.96 -16.18
C GLU A 48 23.92 -7.65 -15.76
N LEU A 49 22.59 -7.58 -15.82
CA LEU A 49 21.81 -6.43 -15.34
C LEU A 49 21.48 -6.50 -13.84
N ALA A 50 21.87 -7.57 -13.13
CA ALA A 50 21.51 -7.79 -11.73
C ALA A 50 21.88 -6.61 -10.83
N GLU A 51 23.14 -6.15 -10.85
CA GLU A 51 23.57 -5.04 -9.99
C GLU A 51 22.74 -3.77 -10.20
N ARG A 52 22.32 -3.50 -11.44
CA ARG A 52 21.50 -2.34 -11.78
C ARG A 52 20.03 -2.49 -11.33
N MET A 53 19.50 -3.72 -11.31
CA MET A 53 18.08 -3.99 -11.07
C MET A 53 17.77 -4.40 -9.63
N ILE A 54 18.74 -4.92 -8.88
CA ILE A 54 18.61 -5.26 -7.45
C ILE A 54 18.01 -4.12 -6.62
N PRO A 55 18.43 -2.84 -6.76
CA PRO A 55 17.82 -1.74 -6.00
C PRO A 55 16.30 -1.64 -6.22
N THR A 56 15.83 -1.88 -7.45
CA THR A 56 14.38 -1.88 -7.75
C THR A 56 13.69 -3.04 -7.03
N VAL A 57 14.30 -4.23 -6.97
CA VAL A 57 13.70 -5.37 -6.24
C VAL A 57 13.65 -5.10 -4.73
N THR A 58 14.66 -4.42 -4.17
CA THR A 58 14.78 -4.21 -2.71
C THR A 58 14.01 -3.00 -2.19
N GLU A 59 13.84 -1.94 -3.00
CA GLU A 59 13.19 -0.69 -2.55
C GLU A 59 11.65 -0.73 -2.62
N GLN A 60 11.10 -1.40 -3.64
CA GLN A 60 9.66 -1.40 -3.90
C GLN A 60 8.85 -2.06 -2.78
N PRO A 61 9.31 -3.14 -2.09
CA PRO A 61 8.64 -3.66 -0.90
C PRO A 61 8.48 -2.62 0.23
N MET A 62 9.48 -1.76 0.44
CA MET A 62 9.39 -0.69 1.44
C MET A 62 8.35 0.35 1.05
N LYS A 63 8.26 0.72 -0.23
CA LYS A 63 7.22 1.62 -0.75
C LYS A 63 5.81 1.04 -0.60
N ILE A 64 5.64 -0.25 -0.87
CA ILE A 64 4.38 -0.96 -0.64
C ILE A 64 3.99 -0.88 0.84
N SER A 65 4.94 -1.18 1.74
CA SER A 65 4.71 -1.10 3.19
C SER A 65 4.32 0.32 3.63
N GLN A 66 4.98 1.34 3.11
CA GLN A 66 4.65 2.74 3.40
C GLN A 66 3.23 3.10 2.93
N ALA A 67 2.85 2.72 1.71
CA ALA A 67 1.50 2.96 1.19
C ALA A 67 0.42 2.25 2.04
N LEU A 68 0.67 1.00 2.43
CA LEU A 68 -0.22 0.25 3.32
C LEU A 68 -0.36 0.92 4.68
N ASN A 69 0.76 1.34 5.30
CA ASN A 69 0.74 2.00 6.60
C ASN A 69 0.00 3.34 6.55
N ALA A 70 0.20 4.13 5.48
CA ALA A 70 -0.51 5.38 5.28
C ALA A 70 -2.02 5.15 5.16
N PHE A 71 -2.44 4.21 4.30
CA PHE A 71 -3.84 3.84 4.17
C PHE A 71 -4.43 3.33 5.50
N SER A 72 -3.71 2.46 6.23
CA SER A 72 -4.17 1.94 7.51
C SER A 72 -4.37 3.04 8.55
N ALA A 73 -3.46 4.01 8.65
CA ALA A 73 -3.62 5.13 9.57
C ALA A 73 -4.86 5.97 9.24
N GLU A 74 -5.11 6.22 7.96
CA GLU A 74 -6.28 6.97 7.51
C GLU A 74 -7.59 6.19 7.70
N PHE A 75 -7.57 4.89 7.44
CA PHE A 75 -8.68 4.00 7.71
C PHE A 75 -9.01 3.99 9.20
N GLU A 76 -8.01 3.77 10.05
CA GLU A 76 -8.18 3.77 11.51
C GLU A 76 -8.77 5.11 11.99
N ASN A 77 -8.29 6.24 11.48
CA ASN A 77 -8.84 7.57 11.77
C ASN A 77 -10.30 7.72 11.33
N LEU A 78 -10.67 7.27 10.12
CA LEU A 78 -12.03 7.37 9.59
C LEU A 78 -13.03 6.60 10.48
N PHE A 79 -12.60 5.45 11.02
CA PHE A 79 -13.41 4.60 11.86
C PHE A 79 -13.26 4.88 13.36
N GLY A 80 -12.44 5.87 13.77
CA GLY A 80 -12.20 6.17 15.18
C GLY A 80 -11.47 5.05 15.93
N ILE A 81 -10.71 4.21 15.22
CA ILE A 81 -9.90 3.13 15.79
C ILE A 81 -8.62 3.75 16.35
N THR A 82 -8.30 3.48 17.61
CA THR A 82 -7.07 3.97 18.26
C THR A 82 -6.10 2.83 18.53
N ARG A 83 -4.83 3.00 18.15
CA ARG A 83 -3.74 2.12 18.64
C ARG A 83 -3.26 2.65 19.99
N ASP A 84 -3.22 1.77 20.98
CA ASP A 84 -2.44 2.06 22.19
C ASP A 84 -0.97 2.07 21.78
N LYS A 85 -0.26 3.11 22.22
CA LYS A 85 1.19 3.27 21.97
C LYS A 85 1.99 2.14 22.61
#